data_AF-A0A2E8ECL4-F1
#
_entry.id   AF-A0A2E8ECL4-F1
#
_cell.length_a   1.000
_cell.length_b   1.000
_cell.length_c   1.000
_cell.angle_alpha   90.00
_cell.angle_beta   90.00
_cell.angle_gamma   90.00
#
_symmetry.space_group_name_H-M   'P 1'
#
loop_
_entity.id
_entity.type
_entity.pdbx_description
1 polymer ?
#
loop_
_entity_poly.entity_id
_entity_poly.type
_entity_poly.pdbx_seq_one_letter_code
_entity_poly.pdbx_strand_id
1 'polypeptide(L)' 'MSLRDPFKLALARSHLVDKTVCRSCGATNPPKAVKCRKCRGKNLRPKRVKGRSG' A
#
# COMPACT_ATOMS: atom_id res chain seq x y z
N MET A 1 7.71 16.64 -18.65
CA MET A 1 7.09 15.33 -18.40
C MET A 1 5.57 15.49 -18.33
N SER A 2 4.84 15.15 -19.40
CA SER A 2 3.37 15.10 -19.37
C SER A 2 2.91 13.82 -18.64
N LEU A 3 3.13 13.76 -17.33
CA LEU A 3 2.77 12.64 -16.46
C LEU A 3 1.26 12.66 -16.12
N ARG A 4 0.40 12.54 -17.14
CA ARG A 4 -1.06 12.46 -16.96
C ARG A 4 -1.72 11.37 -17.80
N ASP A 5 -0.95 10.39 -18.30
CA ASP A 5 -1.55 9.18 -18.86
C ASP A 5 -2.34 8.45 -17.75
N PRO A 6 -3.68 8.35 -17.87
CA PRO A 6 -4.51 7.74 -16.83
C PRO A 6 -4.14 6.29 -16.57
N PHE A 7 -3.70 5.55 -17.59
CA PHE A 7 -3.33 4.15 -17.47
C PHE A 7 -2.04 4.00 -16.65
N LYS A 8 -1.01 4.78 -16.98
CA LYS A 8 0.27 4.75 -16.23
C LYS A 8 0.08 5.18 -14.77
N LEU A 9 -0.81 6.14 -14.52
CA LEU A 9 -1.17 6.55 -13.16
C LEU A 9 -1.89 5.44 -12.39
N ALA A 10 -2.84 4.75 -13.02
CA ALA A 10 -3.55 3.62 -12.40
C ALA A 10 -2.58 2.46 -12.09
N LEU A 11 -1.68 2.14 -13.02
CA LEU A 11 -0.64 1.13 -12.84
C LEU A 11 0.31 1.50 -11.69
N ALA A 12 0.77 2.76 -11.64
CA ALA A 12 1.61 3.21 -10.54
C ALA A 12 0.87 3.13 -9.19
N ARG A 13 -0.42 3.51 -9.13
CA ARG A 13 -1.24 3.42 -7.91
C ARG A 13 -1.38 1.98 -7.43
N SER A 14 -1.69 1.03 -8.32
CA SER A 14 -1.85 -0.37 -7.94
C SER A 14 -0.55 -0.98 -7.39
N HIS A 15 0.60 -0.63 -7.97
CA HIS A 15 1.88 -1.13 -7.49
C HIS A 15 2.42 -0.42 -6.24
N LEU A 16 2.13 0.87 -6.04
CA LEU A 16 2.74 1.65 -4.96
C LEU A 16 1.84 1.83 -3.74
N VAL A 17 0.53 1.98 -3.96
CA VAL A 17 -0.44 2.42 -2.94
C VAL A 17 -1.39 1.29 -2.55
N ASP A 18 -1.85 0.44 -3.48
CA ASP A 18 -2.84 -0.62 -3.22
C ASP A 18 -2.23 -1.81 -2.46
N LYS A 19 -1.82 -1.54 -1.23
CA LYS A 19 -1.18 -2.45 -0.30
C LYS A 19 -1.69 -2.19 1.11
N THR A 20 -1.60 -3.19 1.97
CA THR A 20 -1.87 -3.03 3.39
C THR A 20 -0.57 -2.98 4.18
N VAL A 21 -0.58 -2.38 5.36
CA VAL A 21 0.55 -2.23 6.27
C VAL A 21 0.11 -2.73 7.64
N CYS A 22 0.93 -3.57 8.28
CA CYS A 22 0.64 -4.03 9.63
C CYS A 22 0.81 -2.87 10.63
N ARG A 23 -0.18 -2.66 11.51
CA ARG A 23 -0.11 -1.66 12.58
C ARG A 23 0.91 -2.03 13.67
N SER A 24 1.17 -3.32 13.86
CA SER A 24 2.06 -3.81 14.92
C SER A 24 3.53 -3.81 14.50
N CYS A 25 3.86 -4.29 13.30
CA CYS A 25 5.25 -4.46 12.86
C CYS A 25 5.65 -3.63 11.63
N GLY A 26 4.73 -2.85 11.06
CA GLY A 26 5.00 -2.00 9.90
C GLY A 26 5.22 -2.72 8.56
N ALA A 27 5.17 -4.06 8.53
CA ALA A 27 5.37 -4.82 7.29
C ALA A 27 4.27 -4.49 6.26
N THR A 28 4.68 -4.31 5.00
CA THR A 28 3.74 -4.16 3.87
C THR A 28 3.27 -5.53 3.40
N ASN A 29 1.97 -5.68 3.16
CA ASN A 29 1.29 -6.91 2.78
C ASN A 29 0.41 -6.65 1.54
N PRO A 30 -0.02 -7.71 0.83
CA PRO A 30 -0.98 -7.60 -0.27
C PRO A 30 -2.28 -6.88 0.13
N PRO A 31 -3.01 -6.26 -0.82
CA PRO A 31 -4.24 -5.52 -0.53
C PRO A 31 -5.34 -6.39 0.07
N LYS A 32 -5.43 -7.67 -0.32
CA LYS A 32 -6.41 -8.65 0.19
C LYS A 32 -5.86 -9.56 1.30
N ALA A 33 -4.78 -9.17 1.96
CA ALA A 33 -4.18 -9.98 3.02
C ALA A 33 -5.07 -10.00 4.27
N VAL A 34 -5.33 -11.20 4.82
CA VAL A 34 -6.09 -11.38 6.08
C VAL A 34 -5.16 -11.36 7.31
N LYS A 35 -3.87 -11.67 7.13
CA LYS A 35 -2.85 -11.69 8.19
C LYS A 35 -1.53 -11.12 7.71
N CYS A 36 -0.75 -10.57 8.64
CA CYS A 36 0.58 -10.07 8.34
C CYS A 36 1.54 -11.22 7.99
N ARG A 37 2.29 -11.08 6.89
CA ARG A 37 3.29 -12.06 6.45
C ARG A 37 4.47 -12.24 7.42
N LYS A 38 4.71 -11.26 8.31
CA LYS A 38 5.85 -11.25 9.25
C LYS A 38 5.43 -11.68 10.66
N CYS A 39 4.53 -10.93 11.30
CA CYS A 39 4.12 -11.20 12.69
C CYS A 39 2.84 -12.05 12.83
N ARG A 40 2.20 -12.45 11.71
CA ARG A 40 0.95 -13.23 11.68
C ARG A 40 -0.27 -12.58 12.34
N GLY A 41 -0.15 -11.37 12.90
CA GLY A 41 -1.26 -10.59 13.44
C GLY A 41 -2.25 -10.13 12.35
N LYS A 42 -3.51 -9.88 12.74
CA LYS A 42 -4.61 -9.49 11.84
C LYS A 42 -4.86 -7.98 11.79
N ASN A 43 -4.12 -7.19 12.58
CA ASN A 43 -4.25 -5.73 12.64
C ASN A 43 -3.53 -5.06 11.46
N LEU A 44 -4.11 -5.17 10.27
CA LEU A 44 -3.67 -4.53 9.04
C LEU A 44 -4.43 -3.22 8.80
N ARG A 45 -3.79 -2.26 8.13
CA ARG A 45 -4.42 -1.03 7.66
C ARG A 45 -4.07 -0.78 6.19
N PRO A 46 -4.89 -0.08 5.41
CA PRO A 46 -4.49 0.40 4.09
C PRO A 46 -3.24 1.30 4.19
N LYS A 47 -2.40 1.28 3.15
CA LYS A 47 -1.31 2.24 3.00
C LYS A 47 -1.90 3.63 2.73
N ARG A 48 -1.24 4.68 3.25
CA ARG A 48 -1.68 6.06 3.02
C ARG A 48 -1.50 6.42 1.55
N VAL A 49 -2.52 7.06 0.97
CA VAL A 49 -2.53 7.48 -0.44
C VAL A 49 -1.61 8.68 -0.67
N LYS A 50 -1.61 9.63 0.27
CA LYS A 50 -0.66 10.76 0.26
C LYS A 50 0.65 10.32 0.89
N GLY A 51 1.77 10.65 0.23
CA GLY A 51 3.11 10.50 0.80
C GLY A 51 3.28 11.36 2.05
N ARG A 52 4.42 11.23 2.75
CA ARG A 52 4.80 12.22 3.75
C ARG A 52 5.08 13.52 2.98
N SER A 53 4.21 14.51 3.13
CA SER A 53 4.52 15.90 2.79
C SER A 53 5.66 16.32 3.72
N GLY A 54 6.88 16.17 3.24
CA GLY A 54 8.07 16.80 3.81
C GLY A 54 8.27 18.14 3.15
#